data_AF-A0A1H9XSR3-F1
#
_entry.id   AF-A0A1H9XSR3-F1
#
_cell.length_a   1.000
_cell.length_b   1.000
_cell.length_c   1.000
_cell.angle_alpha   90.00
_cell.angle_beta   90.00
_cell.angle_gamma   90.00
#
_symmetry.space_group_name_H-M   'P 1'
#
loop_
_entity.id
_entity.type
_entity.pdbx_description
1 polymer ?
#
loop_
_entity_poly.entity_id
_entity_poly.type
_entity_poly.pdbx_seq_one_letter_code
_entity_poly.pdbx_strand_id
1 'polypeptide(L)'
;MRYRWRTGVVGAVLAVVAGVCGAVTASADPNAYTYATWNMQGSNNDKWADGVKDLAEDYDIVALQEPGTLGFIDNTPLFDSCGTATKGGRPARRCRWNDGDDYKRVVYFVAIHDGKNNLALVVDPDTVNVTGWDYLPTRQTATFDNGDRGLLQLRLSTGDTVYSAHMSADPLGFNVGYLLAAARTAGGTWLVLGDYNLTPPKTKPALQGTETAYAPTQPTHGTHIYDYLITSRTLATTFTTTRLSTHGSDHHAVAFGNP
;
A
#
# COMPACT_ATOMS: atom_id res chain seq x y z
N MET A 1 -7.38 81.45 34.66
CA MET A 1 -6.72 80.13 34.62
C MET A 1 -7.78 79.03 34.75
N ARG A 2 -7.99 78.20 33.73
CA ARG A 2 -8.60 76.87 33.84
C ARG A 2 -8.26 76.10 32.56
N TYR A 3 -7.71 74.90 32.77
CA TYR A 3 -6.94 74.11 31.82
C TYR A 3 -7.82 73.41 30.76
N ARG A 4 -7.30 73.37 29.52
CA ARG A 4 -7.76 72.54 28.41
C ARG A 4 -7.49 71.06 28.70
N TRP A 5 -8.44 70.19 28.36
CA TRP A 5 -8.17 68.77 28.06
C TRP A 5 -8.83 68.43 26.73
N ARG A 6 -7.99 68.16 25.71
CA ARG A 6 -8.42 67.59 24.43
C ARG A 6 -8.29 66.07 24.56
N THR A 7 -9.41 65.37 24.51
CA THR A 7 -9.47 63.92 24.35
C THR A 7 -9.17 63.59 22.90
N GLY A 8 -7.94 63.16 22.64
CA GLY A 8 -7.55 62.55 21.36
C GLY A 8 -8.01 61.09 21.35
N VAL A 9 -8.97 60.75 20.51
CA VAL A 9 -9.32 59.37 20.20
C VAL A 9 -8.38 58.90 19.10
N VAL A 10 -7.34 58.15 19.46
CA VAL A 10 -6.49 57.43 18.51
C VAL A 10 -7.22 56.14 18.15
N GLY A 11 -7.90 56.13 17.01
CA GLY A 11 -8.48 54.92 16.43
C GLY A 11 -7.37 54.01 15.93
N ALA A 12 -7.09 52.92 16.64
CA ALA A 12 -6.23 51.85 16.18
C ALA A 12 -6.99 51.02 15.13
N VAL A 13 -6.66 51.22 13.85
CA VAL A 13 -7.08 50.32 12.77
C VAL A 13 -6.20 49.07 12.83
N LEU A 14 -6.69 48.02 13.49
CA LEU A 14 -6.11 46.68 13.43
C LEU A 14 -6.49 46.04 12.09
N ALA A 15 -5.61 46.17 11.09
CA ALA A 15 -5.70 45.38 9.88
C ALA A 15 -5.31 43.93 10.21
N VAL A 16 -6.32 43.07 10.43
CA VAL A 16 -6.13 41.62 10.49
C VAL A 16 -5.81 41.17 9.06
N VAL A 17 -4.53 41.08 8.75
CA VAL A 17 -4.05 40.33 7.58
C VAL A 17 -4.29 38.86 7.90
N ALA A 18 -5.49 38.37 7.56
CA ALA A 18 -5.75 36.95 7.49
C ALA A 18 -4.88 36.40 6.35
N GLY A 19 -3.64 36.06 6.70
CA GLY A 19 -2.75 35.32 5.84
C GLY A 19 -3.43 34.01 5.53
N VAL A 20 -4.04 33.92 4.35
CA VAL A 20 -4.42 32.66 3.74
C VAL A 20 -3.10 31.95 3.45
N CYS A 21 -2.55 31.28 4.47
CA CYS A 21 -1.57 30.23 4.28
C CYS A 21 -2.31 29.14 3.50
N GLY A 22 -2.36 29.29 2.17
CA GLY A 22 -2.78 28.23 1.29
C GLY A 22 -1.87 27.07 1.58
N ALA A 23 -2.40 26.05 2.25
CA ALA A 23 -1.69 24.80 2.42
C ALA A 23 -1.32 24.35 1.02
N VAL A 24 -0.02 24.31 0.72
CA VAL A 24 0.46 23.70 -0.51
C VAL A 24 -0.01 22.25 -0.41
N THR A 25 -1.05 21.92 -1.16
CA THR A 25 -1.50 20.53 -1.26
C THR A 25 -0.32 19.77 -1.86
N ALA A 26 0.29 18.89 -1.06
CA ALA A 26 1.34 18.02 -1.55
C ALA A 26 0.84 17.35 -2.84
N SER A 27 1.65 17.43 -3.89
CA SER A 27 1.30 16.85 -5.17
C SER A 27 1.67 15.38 -5.14
N ALA A 28 0.73 14.53 -5.53
CA ALA A 28 0.94 13.10 -5.69
C ALA A 28 2.16 12.80 -6.58
N ASP A 29 3.12 12.07 -6.02
CA ASP A 29 4.36 11.67 -6.68
C ASP A 29 4.68 10.20 -6.39
N PRO A 30 4.10 9.28 -7.16
CA PRO A 30 4.37 7.86 -7.04
C PRO A 30 5.82 7.49 -7.38
N ASN A 31 6.62 8.39 -7.97
CA ASN A 31 8.04 8.15 -8.26
C ASN A 31 8.96 8.52 -7.09
N ALA A 32 8.40 9.11 -6.01
CA ALA A 32 9.17 9.49 -4.83
C ALA A 32 9.56 8.30 -3.95
N TYR A 33 9.00 7.12 -4.22
CA TYR A 33 9.21 5.90 -3.44
C TYR A 33 9.62 4.73 -4.33
N THR A 34 10.30 3.76 -3.74
CA THR A 34 10.53 2.44 -4.31
C THR A 34 9.55 1.43 -3.71
N TYR A 35 9.14 0.44 -4.50
CA TYR A 35 8.14 -0.53 -4.10
C TYR A 35 8.56 -1.94 -4.43
N ALA A 36 8.04 -2.90 -3.67
CA ALA A 36 8.08 -4.30 -4.05
C ALA A 36 6.73 -4.99 -3.79
N THR A 37 6.50 -6.11 -4.45
CA THR A 37 5.41 -7.03 -4.11
C THR A 37 5.88 -8.46 -4.07
N TRP A 38 5.29 -9.26 -3.17
CA TRP A 38 5.56 -10.68 -3.08
C TRP A 38 4.38 -11.48 -2.52
N ASN A 39 3.96 -12.51 -3.27
CA ASN A 39 3.09 -13.55 -2.73
C ASN A 39 3.92 -14.60 -1.97
N MET A 40 3.77 -14.60 -0.65
CA MET A 40 4.54 -15.44 0.25
C MET A 40 4.05 -16.89 0.27
N GLN A 41 2.85 -17.18 -0.20
CA GLN A 41 2.17 -18.48 -0.06
C GLN A 41 2.07 -19.01 1.37
N GLY A 42 1.99 -18.11 2.35
CA GLY A 42 2.03 -18.40 3.78
C GLY A 42 3.29 -17.91 4.46
N SER A 43 3.20 -17.70 5.77
CA SER A 43 4.30 -17.20 6.60
C SER A 43 5.03 -18.31 7.34
N ASN A 44 6.32 -18.12 7.51
CA ASN A 44 7.12 -18.68 8.59
C ASN A 44 8.15 -17.61 9.01
N ASN A 45 8.97 -17.92 10.01
CA ASN A 45 10.00 -16.98 10.47
C ASN A 45 11.00 -16.67 9.35
N ASP A 46 11.53 -17.68 8.66
CA ASP A 46 12.53 -17.51 7.60
C ASP A 46 12.07 -16.57 6.47
N LYS A 47 10.81 -16.70 6.02
CA LYS A 47 10.25 -15.83 4.99
C LYS A 47 10.16 -14.37 5.44
N TRP A 48 9.87 -14.12 6.71
CA TRP A 48 9.81 -12.77 7.25
C TRP A 48 11.22 -12.23 7.56
N ALA A 49 12.03 -12.99 8.28
CA ALA A 49 13.36 -12.60 8.75
C ALA A 49 14.39 -12.47 7.61
N ASP A 50 14.27 -13.28 6.56
CA ASP A 50 15.17 -13.18 5.41
C ASP A 50 14.46 -12.52 4.22
N GLY A 51 13.40 -13.14 3.70
CA GLY A 51 12.78 -12.71 2.43
C GLY A 51 12.13 -11.32 2.49
N VAL A 52 11.25 -11.08 3.47
CA VAL A 52 10.62 -9.75 3.62
C VAL A 52 11.64 -8.70 4.05
N LYS A 53 12.68 -9.10 4.78
CA LYS A 53 13.73 -8.18 5.25
C LYS A 53 14.56 -7.68 4.09
N ASP A 54 15.09 -8.58 3.26
CA ASP A 54 15.85 -8.24 2.07
C ASP A 54 15.07 -7.23 1.21
N LEU A 55 13.77 -7.48 1.01
CA LEU A 55 12.91 -6.54 0.29
C LEU A 55 12.78 -5.21 1.02
N ALA A 56 12.40 -5.22 2.29
CA ALA A 56 12.10 -3.99 2.98
C ALA A 56 13.37 -3.17 3.28
N GLU A 57 14.59 -3.74 3.23
CA GLU A 57 15.86 -3.00 3.29
C GLU A 57 16.09 -2.16 2.04
N ASP A 58 15.69 -2.65 0.87
CA ASP A 58 15.89 -1.99 -0.42
C ASP A 58 14.68 -1.15 -0.88
N TYR A 59 13.48 -1.43 -0.36
CA TYR A 59 12.23 -0.83 -0.84
C TYR A 59 11.46 -0.10 0.28
N ASP A 60 10.97 1.10 -0.03
CA ASP A 60 10.20 1.93 0.90
C ASP A 60 8.87 1.29 1.29
N ILE A 61 8.20 0.64 0.33
CA ILE A 61 6.89 0.00 0.54
C ILE A 61 6.86 -1.40 -0.07
N VAL A 62 6.61 -2.41 0.75
CA VAL A 62 6.48 -3.81 0.30
C VAL A 62 5.04 -4.30 0.48
N ALA A 63 4.40 -4.67 -0.62
CA ALA A 63 3.07 -5.28 -0.64
C ALA A 63 3.17 -6.80 -0.56
N LEU A 64 2.56 -7.39 0.47
CA LEU A 64 2.62 -8.82 0.70
C LEU A 64 1.25 -9.46 0.53
N GLN A 65 1.26 -10.60 -0.14
CA GLN A 65 0.11 -11.48 -0.29
C GLN A 65 0.40 -12.81 0.41
N GLU A 66 -0.64 -13.38 1.01
CA GLU A 66 -0.53 -14.54 1.89
C GLU A 66 0.54 -14.45 3.01
N PRO A 67 0.65 -13.31 3.74
CA PRO A 67 1.76 -13.05 4.65
C PRO A 67 1.63 -13.75 6.01
N GLY A 68 0.75 -14.75 6.12
CA GLY A 68 0.51 -15.49 7.35
C GLY A 68 -0.86 -15.27 7.96
N THR A 69 -1.01 -15.63 9.24
CA THR A 69 -2.23 -15.51 10.03
C THR A 69 -2.08 -14.44 11.10
N LEU A 70 -3.19 -13.98 11.70
CA LEU A 70 -3.12 -13.15 12.90
C LEU A 70 -2.35 -13.84 14.03
N GLY A 71 -2.55 -15.15 14.20
CA GLY A 71 -1.83 -15.91 15.22
C GLY A 71 -0.32 -15.87 14.99
N PHE A 72 0.15 -15.88 13.73
CA PHE A 72 1.57 -15.70 13.44
C PHE A 72 2.02 -14.29 13.85
N ILE A 73 1.33 -13.24 13.39
CA ILE A 73 1.67 -11.83 13.69
C ILE A 73 1.67 -11.57 15.21
N ASP A 74 0.69 -12.11 15.94
CA ASP A 74 0.49 -11.83 17.36
C ASP A 74 1.45 -12.61 18.28
N ASN A 75 2.02 -13.74 17.81
CA ASN A 75 2.80 -14.65 18.66
C ASN A 75 4.27 -14.82 18.24
N THR A 76 4.72 -14.19 17.16
CA THR A 76 6.15 -14.21 16.77
C THR A 76 6.89 -13.01 17.39
N PRO A 77 8.13 -13.20 17.88
CA PRO A 77 8.91 -12.10 18.48
C PRO A 77 9.37 -11.05 17.46
N LEU A 78 9.21 -11.31 16.16
CA LEU A 78 9.55 -10.35 15.11
C LEU A 78 8.72 -9.06 15.20
N PHE A 79 7.47 -9.16 15.65
CA PHE A 79 6.57 -8.01 15.73
C PHE A 79 6.46 -7.52 17.17
N ASP A 80 6.65 -6.23 17.36
CA ASP A 80 6.46 -5.55 18.63
C ASP A 80 5.38 -4.45 18.50
N SER A 81 4.90 -3.98 19.65
CA SER A 81 3.99 -2.83 19.72
C SER A 81 2.74 -2.94 18.81
N CYS A 82 2.23 -4.16 18.62
CA CYS A 82 1.08 -4.43 17.75
C CYS A 82 -0.20 -3.81 18.30
N GLY A 83 -0.68 -2.76 17.63
CA GLY A 83 -2.01 -2.21 17.86
C GLY A 83 -3.07 -3.06 17.16
N THR A 84 -4.14 -3.39 17.88
CA THR A 84 -5.33 -4.02 17.29
C THR A 84 -6.21 -2.98 16.61
N ALA A 85 -6.79 -3.35 15.48
CA ALA A 85 -7.71 -2.51 14.72
C ALA A 85 -8.77 -3.34 14.02
N THR A 86 -9.80 -2.65 13.51
CA THR A 86 -10.77 -3.21 12.56
C THR A 86 -10.81 -2.31 11.33
N LYS A 87 -10.59 -2.89 10.14
CA LYS A 87 -10.55 -2.18 8.86
C LYS A 87 -11.43 -2.86 7.84
N GLY A 88 -12.31 -2.13 7.16
CA GLY A 88 -13.33 -2.73 6.29
C GLY A 88 -14.14 -3.86 6.95
N GLY A 89 -14.37 -3.78 8.26
CA GLY A 89 -15.03 -4.84 9.05
C GLY A 89 -14.18 -6.07 9.36
N ARG A 90 -12.88 -6.07 9.02
CA ARG A 90 -11.95 -7.18 9.24
C ARG A 90 -10.98 -6.91 10.39
N PRO A 91 -10.63 -7.92 11.20
CA PRO A 91 -9.55 -7.80 12.17
C PRO A 91 -8.24 -7.38 11.49
N ALA A 92 -7.52 -6.46 12.10
CA ALA A 92 -6.30 -5.90 11.54
C ALA A 92 -5.27 -5.61 12.63
N ARG A 93 -4.02 -5.44 12.21
CA ARG A 93 -2.89 -5.06 13.06
C ARG A 93 -2.12 -3.91 12.43
N ARG A 94 -1.60 -3.06 13.29
CA ARG A 94 -0.49 -2.17 12.98
C ARG A 94 0.63 -2.48 13.96
N CYS A 95 1.69 -3.11 13.47
CA CYS A 95 2.83 -3.51 14.29
C CYS A 95 4.06 -2.70 13.92
N ARG A 96 4.95 -2.52 14.89
CA ARG A 96 6.36 -2.32 14.55
C ARG A 96 6.93 -3.70 14.27
N TRP A 97 7.73 -3.77 13.22
CA TRP A 97 8.47 -4.97 12.89
C TRP A 97 9.94 -4.64 13.11
N ASN A 98 10.55 -5.42 13.99
CA ASN A 98 11.90 -5.21 14.47
C ASN A 98 12.63 -6.55 14.39
N ASP A 99 13.54 -6.65 13.42
CA ASP A 99 14.37 -7.85 13.23
C ASP A 99 15.76 -7.71 13.90
N GLY A 100 16.02 -6.61 14.64
CA GLY A 100 17.30 -6.34 15.28
C GLY A 100 17.63 -4.85 15.36
N ASP A 101 18.72 -4.52 16.07
CA ASP A 101 18.95 -3.27 16.82
C ASP A 101 18.78 -1.90 16.14
N ASP A 102 18.52 -1.79 14.84
CA ASP A 102 18.19 -0.50 14.20
C ASP A 102 17.20 -0.57 13.04
N TYR A 103 16.76 -1.77 12.64
CA TYR A 103 15.88 -1.92 11.49
C TYR A 103 14.41 -1.84 11.90
N LYS A 104 13.77 -0.71 11.58
CA LYS A 104 12.39 -0.41 12.02
C LYS A 104 11.49 -0.25 10.82
N ARG A 105 10.55 -1.18 10.69
CA ARG A 105 9.45 -1.09 9.71
C ARG A 105 8.11 -1.02 10.42
N VAL A 106 7.11 -0.48 9.73
CA VAL A 106 5.72 -0.53 10.19
C VAL A 106 4.95 -1.49 9.29
N VAL A 107 4.31 -2.47 9.92
CA VAL A 107 3.50 -3.47 9.22
C VAL A 107 2.03 -3.16 9.44
N TYR A 108 1.32 -2.99 8.34
CA TYR A 108 -0.13 -2.90 8.28
C TYR A 108 -0.65 -4.25 7.78
N PHE A 109 -1.41 -4.96 8.60
CA PHE A 109 -1.88 -6.31 8.29
C PHE A 109 -3.40 -6.36 8.42
N VAL A 110 -4.07 -7.06 7.49
CA VAL A 110 -5.52 -7.36 7.58
C VAL A 110 -5.79 -8.85 7.44
N ALA A 111 -6.56 -9.38 8.38
CA ALA A 111 -7.03 -10.75 8.39
C ALA A 111 -8.32 -10.85 7.57
N ILE A 112 -8.21 -11.39 6.36
CA ILE A 112 -9.35 -11.51 5.44
C ILE A 112 -10.12 -12.80 5.75
N HIS A 113 -9.39 -13.87 6.07
CA HIS A 113 -9.94 -15.19 6.37
C HIS A 113 -9.19 -15.86 7.53
N ASP A 114 -9.81 -16.90 8.10
CA ASP A 114 -9.18 -17.80 9.06
C ASP A 114 -8.18 -18.70 8.33
N GLY A 115 -7.02 -18.14 7.97
CA GLY A 115 -6.02 -18.84 7.19
C GLY A 115 -4.91 -17.93 6.72
N LYS A 116 -4.06 -18.43 5.82
CA LYS A 116 -2.88 -17.72 5.32
C LYS A 116 -3.19 -16.63 4.29
N ASN A 117 -4.42 -16.59 3.76
CA ASN A 117 -4.88 -15.76 2.63
C ASN A 117 -5.11 -14.28 2.98
N ASN A 118 -4.19 -13.69 3.71
CA ASN A 118 -4.26 -12.32 4.21
C ASN A 118 -3.46 -11.35 3.34
N LEU A 119 -3.48 -10.06 3.71
CA LEU A 119 -2.69 -9.02 3.04
C LEU A 119 -1.91 -8.22 4.08
N ALA A 120 -0.72 -7.77 3.68
CA ALA A 120 0.06 -6.82 4.45
C ALA A 120 0.75 -5.77 3.57
N LEU A 121 1.07 -4.63 4.17
CA LEU A 121 1.97 -3.62 3.64
C LEU A 121 3.04 -3.34 4.69
N VAL A 122 4.30 -3.48 4.31
CA VAL A 122 5.47 -3.14 5.12
C VAL A 122 6.00 -1.81 4.62
N VAL A 123 6.29 -0.90 5.55
CA VAL A 123 6.63 0.49 5.21
C VAL A 123 7.85 0.95 5.99
N ASP A 124 8.75 1.63 5.30
CA ASP A 124 9.81 2.44 5.92
C ASP A 124 9.19 3.74 6.51
N PRO A 125 9.10 3.87 7.85
CA PRO A 125 8.49 5.04 8.47
C PRO A 125 9.34 6.32 8.37
N ASP A 126 10.62 6.21 8.02
CA ASP A 126 11.53 7.35 7.92
C ASP A 126 11.44 8.02 6.54
N THR A 127 11.08 7.28 5.50
CA THR A 127 10.86 7.81 4.15
C THR A 127 9.38 7.98 3.80
N VAL A 128 8.48 7.14 4.32
CA VAL A 128 7.06 7.13 3.97
C VAL A 128 6.18 7.59 5.12
N ASN A 129 5.58 8.77 4.95
CA ASN A 129 4.58 9.27 5.89
C ASN A 129 3.16 8.81 5.52
N VAL A 130 2.68 7.77 6.21
CA VAL A 130 1.31 7.24 6.09
C VAL A 130 0.34 8.08 6.93
N THR A 131 -0.63 8.71 6.28
CA THR A 131 -1.67 9.55 6.92
C THR A 131 -2.95 8.80 7.24
N GLY A 132 -3.16 7.65 6.61
CA GLY A 132 -4.32 6.80 6.86
C GLY A 132 -4.19 5.43 6.23
N TRP A 133 -5.00 4.49 6.70
CA TRP A 133 -5.05 3.15 6.13
C TRP A 133 -6.43 2.53 6.35
N ASP A 134 -6.86 1.68 5.44
CA ASP A 134 -8.12 0.95 5.53
C ASP A 134 -8.06 -0.35 4.73
N TYR A 135 -9.13 -1.14 4.80
CA TYR A 135 -9.36 -2.29 3.95
C TYR A 135 -10.65 -2.08 3.17
N LEU A 136 -10.56 -2.17 1.85
CA LEU A 136 -11.70 -2.08 0.95
C LEU A 136 -12.14 -3.51 0.64
N PRO A 137 -13.18 -4.04 1.29
CA PRO A 137 -13.62 -5.41 1.04
C PRO A 137 -14.04 -5.57 -0.42
N THR A 138 -13.80 -6.76 -0.97
CA THR A 138 -14.37 -7.13 -2.26
C THR A 138 -15.90 -7.19 -2.18
N ARG A 139 -16.58 -7.20 -3.33
CA ARG A 139 -18.02 -7.42 -3.39
C ARG A 139 -18.30 -8.91 -3.13
N GLN A 140 -18.81 -9.23 -1.95
CA GLN A 140 -19.40 -10.55 -1.70
C GLN A 140 -20.65 -10.73 -2.56
N THR A 141 -20.75 -11.85 -3.26
CA THR A 141 -21.99 -12.29 -3.93
C THR A 141 -22.13 -13.81 -3.76
N ALA A 142 -23.29 -14.38 -4.09
CA ALA A 142 -23.59 -15.80 -3.81
C ALA A 142 -22.63 -16.81 -4.48
N THR A 143 -21.92 -16.41 -5.55
CA THR A 143 -20.86 -17.21 -6.20
C THR A 143 -19.45 -16.90 -5.67
N PHE A 144 -19.33 -16.02 -4.67
CA PHE A 144 -18.09 -15.44 -4.18
C PHE A 144 -17.99 -15.79 -2.71
N ASP A 145 -17.42 -16.95 -2.42
CA ASP A 145 -17.23 -17.39 -1.04
C ASP A 145 -15.74 -17.56 -0.75
N ASN A 146 -15.29 -16.93 0.34
CA ASN A 146 -14.02 -17.11 1.05
C ASN A 146 -12.67 -17.05 0.31
N GLY A 147 -12.63 -16.81 -1.01
CA GLY A 147 -11.39 -16.68 -1.79
C GLY A 147 -11.08 -15.27 -2.31
N ASP A 148 -12.11 -14.45 -2.52
CA ASP A 148 -11.93 -13.12 -3.09
C ASP A 148 -11.45 -12.12 -2.03
N ARG A 149 -10.30 -11.51 -2.30
CA ARG A 149 -9.66 -10.57 -1.39
C ARG A 149 -9.90 -9.15 -1.90
N GLY A 150 -10.22 -8.26 -0.96
CA GLY A 150 -10.29 -6.82 -1.18
C GLY A 150 -8.91 -6.17 -1.34
N LEU A 151 -8.86 -4.85 -1.14
CA LEU A 151 -7.62 -4.07 -1.17
C LEU A 151 -7.23 -3.62 0.24
N LEU A 152 -6.00 -3.92 0.66
CA LEU A 152 -5.41 -3.25 1.83
C LEU A 152 -4.83 -1.92 1.36
N GLN A 153 -5.27 -0.81 1.94
CA GLN A 153 -4.98 0.56 1.51
C GLN A 153 -4.07 1.29 2.48
N LEU A 154 -3.09 2.04 1.96
CA LEU A 154 -2.39 3.13 2.62
C LEU A 154 -2.62 4.44 1.89
N ARG A 155 -2.89 5.52 2.63
CA ARG A 155 -2.91 6.90 2.13
C ARG A 155 -1.64 7.58 2.60
N LEU A 156 -0.91 8.17 1.67
CA LEU A 156 0.35 8.83 1.93
C LEU A 156 0.15 10.35 2.05
N SER A 157 1.06 11.01 2.75
CA SER A 157 1.02 12.48 2.90
C SER A 157 1.23 13.23 1.58
N THR A 158 1.81 12.57 0.56
CA THR A 158 1.94 13.08 -0.81
C THR A 158 0.61 13.15 -1.56
N GLY A 159 -0.45 12.51 -1.04
CA GLY A 159 -1.72 12.34 -1.74
C GLY A 159 -1.80 11.07 -2.59
N ASP A 160 -0.74 10.27 -2.64
CA ASP A 160 -0.77 8.95 -3.26
C ASP A 160 -1.50 7.93 -2.38
N THR A 161 -2.12 6.94 -3.03
CA THR A 161 -2.72 5.78 -2.35
C THR A 161 -2.08 4.49 -2.85
N VAL A 162 -1.54 3.69 -1.94
CA VAL A 162 -0.89 2.42 -2.25
C VAL A 162 -1.76 1.27 -1.75
N TYR A 163 -1.92 0.24 -2.57
CA TYR A 163 -2.69 -0.94 -2.26
C TYR A 163 -1.86 -2.22 -2.38
N SER A 164 -2.09 -3.15 -1.45
CA SER A 164 -1.80 -4.58 -1.65
C SER A 164 -3.07 -5.29 -2.09
N ALA A 165 -2.98 -6.14 -3.10
CA ALA A 165 -4.09 -6.89 -3.69
C ALA A 165 -3.71 -8.35 -3.92
N HIS A 166 -4.70 -9.24 -3.94
CA HIS A 166 -4.48 -10.63 -4.33
C HIS A 166 -5.77 -11.21 -4.94
N MET A 167 -5.80 -11.31 -6.26
CA MET A 167 -6.97 -11.70 -7.03
C MET A 167 -7.18 -13.21 -6.99
N SER A 168 -8.39 -13.67 -7.33
CA SER A 168 -8.71 -15.10 -7.30
C SER A 168 -7.86 -15.90 -8.30
N ALA A 169 -7.40 -17.06 -7.86
CA ALA A 169 -6.78 -18.06 -8.74
C ALA A 169 -7.83 -18.94 -9.45
N ASP A 170 -9.08 -18.96 -8.95
CA ASP A 170 -10.17 -19.74 -9.53
C ASP A 170 -11.52 -18.99 -9.36
N PRO A 171 -12.05 -18.36 -10.43
CA PRO A 171 -11.43 -18.23 -11.75
C PRO A 171 -10.22 -17.28 -11.73
N LEU A 172 -9.23 -17.53 -12.58
CA LEU A 172 -8.02 -16.69 -12.70
C LEU A 172 -8.35 -15.21 -12.93
N GLY A 173 -7.83 -14.34 -12.05
CA GLY A 173 -7.99 -12.89 -12.13
C GLY A 173 -9.41 -12.39 -11.93
N PHE A 174 -10.32 -13.29 -11.53
CA PHE A 174 -11.68 -12.93 -11.27
C PHE A 174 -11.70 -11.90 -10.15
N ASN A 175 -12.37 -10.77 -10.40
CA ASN A 175 -12.45 -9.53 -9.61
C ASN A 175 -11.49 -8.37 -9.94
N VAL A 176 -10.53 -8.53 -10.86
CA VAL A 176 -9.58 -7.44 -11.18
C VAL A 176 -10.28 -6.11 -11.52
N GLY A 177 -11.33 -6.15 -12.35
CA GLY A 177 -12.09 -4.95 -12.73
C GLY A 177 -12.83 -4.29 -11.56
N TYR A 178 -13.32 -5.09 -10.60
CA TYR A 178 -13.99 -4.58 -9.40
C TYR A 178 -12.99 -3.92 -8.44
N LEU A 179 -11.82 -4.54 -8.24
CA LEU A 179 -10.78 -3.98 -7.39
C LEU A 179 -10.21 -2.69 -7.99
N LEU A 180 -9.97 -2.64 -9.30
CA LEU A 180 -9.58 -1.41 -9.98
C LEU A 180 -10.68 -0.34 -9.89
N ALA A 181 -11.96 -0.71 -9.99
CA ALA A 181 -13.05 0.23 -9.75
C ALA A 181 -13.01 0.79 -8.32
N ALA A 182 -12.76 -0.05 -7.30
CA ALA A 182 -12.61 0.40 -5.92
C ALA A 182 -11.41 1.36 -5.75
N ALA A 183 -10.25 1.05 -6.34
CA ALA A 183 -9.09 1.95 -6.33
C ALA A 183 -9.41 3.32 -6.95
N ARG A 184 -10.14 3.35 -8.08
CA ARG A 184 -10.60 4.60 -8.71
C ARG A 184 -11.48 5.44 -7.80
N THR A 185 -12.34 4.83 -6.96
CA THR A 185 -13.22 5.58 -6.07
C THR A 185 -12.49 6.35 -4.96
N ALA A 186 -11.25 5.96 -4.63
CA ALA A 186 -10.45 6.73 -3.67
C ALA A 186 -10.02 8.10 -4.23
N GLY A 187 -10.06 8.28 -5.55
CA GLY A 187 -9.57 9.48 -6.22
C GLY A 187 -8.05 9.61 -6.15
N GLY A 188 -7.51 10.66 -6.78
CA GLY A 188 -6.07 10.94 -6.76
C GLY A 188 -5.22 9.94 -7.55
N THR A 189 -3.93 9.90 -7.22
CA THR A 189 -2.99 8.93 -7.80
C THR A 189 -2.98 7.67 -6.95
N TRP A 190 -3.04 6.51 -7.59
CA TRP A 190 -3.02 5.24 -6.87
C TRP A 190 -2.13 4.20 -7.55
N LEU A 191 -1.68 3.24 -6.74
CA LEU A 191 -0.83 2.12 -7.09
C LEU A 191 -1.42 0.84 -6.48
N VAL A 192 -1.67 -0.18 -7.28
CA VAL A 192 -2.15 -1.50 -6.83
C VAL A 192 -1.05 -2.52 -7.12
N LEU A 193 -0.40 -3.00 -6.07
CA LEU A 193 0.65 -4.00 -6.12
C LEU A 193 0.07 -5.35 -5.70
N GLY A 194 0.44 -6.41 -6.41
CA GLY A 194 0.08 -7.74 -5.94
C GLY A 194 0.11 -8.84 -6.96
N ASP A 195 -0.41 -9.98 -6.53
CA ASP A 195 -0.69 -11.15 -7.34
C ASP A 195 -2.08 -11.03 -7.97
N TYR A 196 -2.10 -10.79 -9.28
CA TYR A 196 -3.31 -10.63 -10.05
C TYR A 196 -3.89 -11.96 -10.53
N ASN A 197 -3.18 -13.08 -10.39
CA ASN A 197 -3.54 -14.37 -10.99
C ASN A 197 -3.98 -14.26 -12.46
N LEU A 198 -3.49 -13.24 -13.17
CA LEU A 198 -3.90 -12.88 -14.51
C LEU A 198 -2.78 -12.12 -15.20
N THR A 199 -2.41 -12.53 -16.41
CA THR A 199 -1.30 -11.90 -17.13
C THR A 199 -1.64 -10.47 -17.55
N PRO A 200 -0.65 -9.56 -17.65
CA PRO A 200 -0.90 -8.17 -18.03
C PRO A 200 -1.73 -8.00 -19.32
N PRO A 201 -1.53 -8.79 -20.41
CA PRO A 201 -2.39 -8.70 -21.60
C PRO A 201 -3.86 -9.03 -21.33
N LYS A 202 -4.14 -9.95 -20.40
CA LYS A 202 -5.50 -10.33 -20.01
C LYS A 202 -6.13 -9.33 -19.04
N THR A 203 -5.33 -8.56 -18.31
CA THR A 203 -5.81 -7.47 -17.43
C THR A 203 -6.11 -6.18 -18.19
N LYS A 204 -5.48 -5.96 -19.36
CA LYS A 204 -5.66 -4.77 -20.19
C LYS A 204 -7.13 -4.36 -20.42
N PRO A 205 -8.10 -5.25 -20.67
CA PRO A 205 -9.51 -4.87 -20.83
C PRO A 205 -10.15 -4.22 -19.58
N ALA A 206 -9.58 -4.42 -18.39
CA ALA A 206 -10.05 -3.82 -17.16
C ALA A 206 -9.46 -2.42 -16.89
N LEU A 207 -8.40 -2.03 -17.62
CA LEU A 207 -7.73 -0.74 -17.48
C LEU A 207 -8.53 0.38 -18.15
N GLN A 208 -8.47 1.59 -17.58
CA GLN A 208 -9.17 2.78 -18.05
C GLN A 208 -8.24 3.99 -18.19
N GLY A 209 -8.49 4.82 -19.20
CA GLY A 209 -7.80 6.10 -19.37
C GLY A 209 -6.27 5.96 -19.43
N THR A 210 -5.59 6.54 -18.44
CA THR A 210 -4.13 6.56 -18.32
C THR A 210 -3.56 5.42 -17.48
N GLU A 211 -4.40 4.47 -17.06
CA GLU A 211 -3.96 3.36 -16.23
C GLU A 211 -2.94 2.48 -16.97
N THR A 212 -1.89 2.13 -16.26
CA THR A 212 -0.74 1.41 -16.84
C THR A 212 -0.37 0.23 -15.95
N ALA A 213 -0.14 -0.93 -16.56
CA ALA A 213 0.41 -2.10 -15.89
C ALA A 213 1.93 -2.16 -16.09
N TYR A 214 2.66 -2.28 -14.99
CA TYR A 214 4.12 -2.36 -14.91
C TYR A 214 4.50 -3.75 -14.43
N ALA A 215 5.08 -4.56 -15.30
CA ALA A 215 5.38 -5.97 -15.04
C ALA A 215 6.78 -6.35 -15.55
N PRO A 216 7.49 -7.28 -14.89
CA PRO A 216 8.78 -7.76 -15.37
C PRO A 216 8.61 -8.53 -16.68
N THR A 217 9.72 -8.74 -17.39
CA THR A 217 9.71 -9.52 -18.64
C THR A 217 9.78 -11.03 -18.39
N GLN A 218 10.19 -11.45 -17.19
CA GLN A 218 10.32 -12.84 -16.79
C GLN A 218 9.09 -13.32 -15.99
N PRO A 219 8.70 -14.61 -16.10
CA PRO A 219 7.64 -15.20 -15.27
C PRO A 219 7.88 -15.02 -13.78
N THR A 220 6.80 -14.65 -13.06
CA THR A 220 6.80 -14.48 -11.61
C THR A 220 6.20 -15.68 -10.88
N HIS A 221 5.44 -16.53 -11.58
CA HIS A 221 4.90 -17.79 -11.06
C HIS A 221 4.80 -18.83 -12.18
N GLY A 222 5.49 -19.97 -12.03
CA GLY A 222 5.55 -20.99 -13.08
C GLY A 222 6.01 -20.42 -14.43
N THR A 223 5.12 -20.43 -15.43
CA THR A 223 5.37 -19.89 -16.78
C THR A 223 4.65 -18.56 -17.04
N HIS A 224 4.06 -17.95 -16.02
CA HIS A 224 3.21 -16.77 -16.13
C HIS A 224 3.76 -15.58 -15.32
N ILE A 225 3.32 -14.38 -15.72
CA ILE A 225 3.57 -13.13 -15.00
C ILE A 225 2.25 -12.77 -14.32
N TYR A 226 2.17 -12.98 -13.01
CA TYR A 226 0.98 -12.70 -12.19
C TYR A 226 1.23 -11.59 -11.18
N ASP A 227 2.48 -11.37 -10.80
CA ASP A 227 2.89 -10.40 -9.79
C ASP A 227 3.37 -9.13 -10.51
N TYR A 228 2.62 -8.04 -10.37
CA TYR A 228 2.94 -6.76 -11.03
C TYR A 228 2.26 -5.58 -10.33
N LEU A 229 2.46 -4.39 -10.88
CA LEU A 229 1.87 -3.13 -10.41
C LEU A 229 0.89 -2.59 -11.46
N ILE A 230 -0.25 -2.06 -11.04
CA ILE A 230 -1.12 -1.22 -11.87
C ILE A 230 -1.25 0.15 -11.22
N THR A 231 -1.11 1.22 -12.00
CA THR A 231 -1.24 2.61 -11.52
C THR A 231 -2.32 3.37 -12.25
N SER A 232 -2.83 4.44 -11.63
CA SER A 232 -3.84 5.35 -12.23
C SER A 232 -3.32 6.15 -13.42
N ARG A 233 -2.00 6.27 -13.56
CA ARG A 233 -1.31 7.08 -14.56
C ARG A 233 0.00 6.45 -14.98
N THR A 234 0.50 6.82 -16.15
CA THR A 234 1.87 6.50 -16.56
C THR A 234 2.88 7.18 -15.64
N LEU A 235 3.79 6.38 -15.09
CA LEU A 235 4.93 6.78 -14.27
C LEU A 235 6.09 7.30 -15.13
N ALA A 236 7.15 7.80 -14.49
CA ALA A 236 8.33 8.28 -15.20
C ALA A 236 8.94 7.17 -16.09
N THR A 237 9.55 7.56 -17.21
CA THR A 237 10.20 6.60 -18.13
C THR A 237 11.38 5.87 -17.50
N THR A 238 11.93 6.40 -16.42
CA THR A 238 12.98 5.79 -15.60
C THR A 238 12.45 4.75 -14.62
N PHE A 239 11.13 4.63 -14.48
CA PHE A 239 10.51 3.66 -13.59
C PHE A 239 10.68 2.25 -14.18
N THR A 240 11.41 1.40 -13.46
CA THR A 240 11.77 0.05 -13.89
C THR A 240 10.99 -1.01 -13.12
N THR A 241 10.94 -2.21 -13.71
CA THR A 241 10.35 -3.39 -13.08
C THR A 241 11.31 -4.56 -13.16
N THR A 242 11.64 -5.16 -12.01
CA THR A 242 12.63 -6.24 -11.94
C THR A 242 12.07 -7.41 -11.17
N ARG A 243 12.15 -8.61 -11.75
CA ARG A 243 11.87 -9.85 -11.03
C ARG A 243 13.08 -10.21 -10.16
N LEU A 244 12.83 -10.46 -8.87
CA LEU A 244 13.84 -10.83 -7.89
C LEU A 244 13.91 -12.36 -7.69
N SER A 245 14.84 -12.81 -6.86
CA SER A 245 14.94 -14.21 -6.43
C SER A 245 13.70 -14.68 -5.66
N THR A 246 13.49 -15.99 -5.60
CA THR A 246 12.47 -16.58 -4.72
C THR A 246 13.02 -16.76 -3.30
N HIS A 247 12.17 -16.53 -2.30
CA HIS A 247 12.49 -16.74 -0.89
C HIS A 247 11.58 -17.83 -0.30
N GLY A 248 11.66 -19.05 -0.85
CA GLY A 248 10.85 -20.19 -0.38
C GLY A 248 9.34 -20.12 -0.73
N SER A 249 8.99 -19.33 -1.74
CA SER A 249 7.68 -19.28 -2.41
C SER A 249 7.85 -19.71 -3.88
N ASP A 250 6.81 -20.27 -4.49
CA ASP A 250 6.81 -20.49 -5.95
C ASP A 250 6.58 -19.18 -6.74
N HIS A 251 6.21 -18.09 -6.04
CA HIS A 251 6.19 -16.74 -6.57
C HIS A 251 7.52 -16.02 -6.33
N HIS A 252 7.99 -15.36 -7.38
CA HIS A 252 9.09 -14.41 -7.31
C HIS A 252 8.60 -13.06 -6.81
N ALA A 253 9.39 -12.40 -5.96
CA ALA A 253 9.15 -11.00 -5.66
C ALA A 253 9.42 -10.12 -6.89
N VAL A 254 8.77 -8.96 -6.95
CA VAL A 254 8.93 -7.99 -8.04
C VAL A 254 9.15 -6.60 -7.46
N ALA A 255 10.20 -5.95 -7.92
CA ALA A 255 10.58 -4.59 -7.57
C ALA A 255 10.07 -3.59 -8.61
N PHE A 256 9.74 -2.39 -8.14
CA PHE A 256 9.23 -1.26 -8.91
C PHE A 256 9.86 0.03 -8.42
N GLY A 257 10.50 0.81 -9.30
CA GLY A 257 11.11 2.06 -8.88
C GLY A 257 12.13 2.61 -9.87
N ASN A 258 12.65 3.78 -9.54
CA ASN A 258 13.86 4.30 -10.18
C ASN A 258 15.07 3.62 -9.51
N PRO A 259 16.03 3.09 -10.28
CA PRO A 259 17.26 2.53 -9.74
C PRO A 259 18.15 3.59 -9.07
#